data_AF-A0A150MM20-F1
#
_entry.id   AF-A0A150MM20-F1
#
_cell.length_a   1.000
_cell.length_b   1.000
_cell.length_c   1.000
_cell.angle_alpha   90.00
_cell.angle_beta   90.00
_cell.angle_gamma   90.00
#
_symmetry.space_group_name_H-M   'P 1'
#
loop_
_entity.id
_entity.type
_entity.pdbx_description
1 polymer ?
#
loop_
_entity_poly.entity_id
_entity_poly.type
_entity_poly.pdbx_seq_one_letter_code
_entity_poly.pdbx_strand_id
1 'polypeptide(L)'
;MIHYPRKIDIKSFAIFFISFLFIVLVCSFCFTRIAYSLVELFLENRKTLVLKDEFTFVILLITLNVLLEMEKKGAFPHRRNLVFYSLVGVCCSFFFIGSNIFKFITVYRTDMIIDALLLLQIILMVLAIWRLPICKPLEASSFIGLLAIAIVDFFITIALVMYKEEVSQITQYLENKTFYVVQPILVIGIVHFIILLISIKLFGKLNIRSLGLFNALNFINGIAIFLFIWVLIQFTQFAVVYFLTNRVVWVFTHDDIMSVEWLGNHFAYILGVGLPEELLMRGVMFTQLYALFSSKFPFKKEQSIFISLIISQVCFGMYHLPKWSEFGMGWDYLLRTFMLGIFFVLVYLRTGSLYVSIFIHGLIDYHVPLFYPKEIIPYTEDIANLVVFYALIALIC
;
A
#
# COMPACT_ATOMS: atom_id res chain seq x y z
N MET A 1 19.72 -11.60 13.95
CA MET A 1 19.20 -11.89 12.61
C MET A 1 17.79 -12.48 12.74
N ILE A 2 16.76 -11.76 12.30
CA ILE A 2 15.40 -12.33 12.19
C ILE A 2 15.45 -13.32 11.03
N HIS A 3 15.47 -14.63 11.32
CA HIS A 3 15.53 -15.66 10.30
C HIS A 3 14.11 -15.90 9.76
N TYR A 4 13.75 -15.23 8.67
CA TYR A 4 12.55 -15.61 7.89
C TYR A 4 12.93 -16.70 6.89
N PRO A 5 12.34 -17.90 6.95
CA PRO A 5 12.60 -18.95 5.98
C PRO A 5 11.64 -18.81 4.79
N ARG A 6 11.71 -17.73 4.00
CA ARG A 6 10.89 -17.58 2.77
C ARG A 6 11.61 -16.76 1.69
N LYS A 7 12.45 -17.41 0.86
CA LYS A 7 13.17 -16.80 -0.29
C LYS A 7 12.32 -16.79 -1.56
N ILE A 8 11.66 -15.71 -1.99
CA ILE A 8 10.88 -15.73 -3.26
C ILE A 8 11.82 -16.15 -4.40
N ASP A 9 11.44 -17.20 -5.16
CA ASP A 9 12.24 -17.65 -6.28
C ASP A 9 12.01 -16.72 -7.47
N ILE A 10 13.00 -15.88 -7.73
CA ILE A 10 12.97 -14.81 -8.73
C ILE A 10 12.83 -15.39 -10.15
N LYS A 11 13.38 -16.58 -10.43
CA LYS A 11 13.26 -17.22 -11.74
C LYS A 11 11.84 -17.70 -12.01
N SER A 12 11.24 -18.36 -11.03
CA SER A 12 9.84 -18.77 -11.08
C SER A 12 8.90 -17.55 -11.19
N PHE A 13 9.24 -16.45 -10.52
CA PHE A 13 8.50 -15.18 -10.61
C PHE A 13 8.56 -14.56 -12.02
N ALA A 14 9.73 -14.49 -12.64
CA ALA A 14 9.89 -13.89 -13.97
C ALA A 14 9.21 -14.70 -15.10
N ILE A 15 9.36 -16.02 -15.10
CA ILE A 15 8.72 -16.91 -16.08
C ILE A 15 7.20 -16.86 -15.93
N PHE A 16 6.72 -16.82 -14.69
CA PHE A 16 5.30 -16.61 -14.44
C PHE A 16 4.85 -15.21 -14.86
N PHE A 17 5.60 -14.14 -14.57
CA PHE A 17 5.21 -12.76 -14.90
C PHE A 17 5.01 -12.58 -16.42
N ILE A 18 5.89 -13.17 -17.23
CA ILE A 18 5.76 -13.20 -18.69
C ILE A 18 4.53 -14.00 -19.12
N SER A 19 4.30 -15.17 -18.49
CA SER A 19 3.14 -16.02 -18.78
C SER A 19 1.81 -15.38 -18.34
N PHE A 20 1.83 -14.63 -17.24
CA PHE A 20 0.72 -13.86 -16.70
C PHE A 20 0.39 -12.66 -17.58
N LEU A 21 1.40 -11.89 -18.01
CA LEU A 21 1.21 -10.80 -18.95
C LEU A 21 0.58 -11.33 -20.25
N PHE A 22 1.06 -12.48 -20.73
CA PHE A 22 0.50 -13.15 -21.91
C PHE A 22 -0.94 -13.63 -21.70
N ILE A 23 -1.26 -14.31 -20.60
CA ILE A 23 -2.62 -14.79 -20.30
C ILE A 23 -3.57 -13.61 -20.09
N VAL A 24 -3.17 -12.56 -19.37
CA VAL A 24 -3.99 -11.36 -19.19
C VAL A 24 -4.23 -10.67 -20.53
N LEU A 25 -3.22 -10.53 -21.39
CA LEU A 25 -3.37 -9.95 -22.73
C LEU A 25 -4.30 -10.79 -23.61
N VAL A 26 -4.16 -12.12 -23.59
CA VAL A 26 -4.99 -13.03 -24.40
C VAL A 26 -6.42 -13.13 -23.86
N CYS A 27 -6.61 -13.28 -22.55
CA CYS A 27 -7.93 -13.33 -21.94
C CYS A 27 -8.65 -11.98 -22.02
N SER A 28 -7.94 -10.86 -21.86
CA SER A 28 -8.47 -9.52 -22.12
C SER A 28 -8.92 -9.41 -23.57
N PHE A 29 -8.06 -9.75 -24.54
CA PHE A 29 -8.40 -9.70 -25.96
C PHE A 29 -9.59 -10.60 -26.34
N CYS A 30 -9.62 -11.85 -25.87
CA CYS A 30 -10.70 -12.80 -26.13
C CYS A 30 -12.01 -12.39 -25.47
N PHE A 31 -11.97 -11.93 -24.22
CA PHE A 31 -13.16 -11.49 -23.50
C PHE A 31 -13.71 -10.17 -24.04
N THR A 32 -12.85 -9.21 -24.42
CA THR A 32 -13.28 -8.00 -25.11
C THR A 32 -13.97 -8.35 -26.42
N ARG A 33 -13.47 -9.35 -27.17
CA ARG A 33 -14.11 -9.81 -28.41
C ARG A 33 -15.47 -10.47 -28.16
N ILE A 34 -15.56 -11.33 -27.13
CA ILE A 34 -16.81 -12.02 -26.76
C ILE A 34 -17.83 -11.03 -26.20
N ALA A 35 -17.41 -10.10 -25.34
CA ALA A 35 -18.27 -9.05 -24.80
C ALA A 35 -18.77 -8.12 -25.91
N TYR A 36 -17.91 -7.74 -26.86
CA TYR A 36 -18.32 -6.94 -28.02
C TYR A 36 -19.35 -7.68 -28.90
N SER A 37 -19.13 -8.99 -29.15
CA SER A 37 -20.07 -9.83 -29.90
C SER A 37 -21.38 -10.12 -29.14
N LEU A 38 -21.37 -10.09 -27.80
CA LEU A 38 -22.56 -10.30 -26.96
C LEU A 38 -23.34 -9.00 -26.70
N VAL A 39 -22.68 -7.83 -26.77
CA VAL A 39 -23.31 -6.50 -26.67
C VAL A 39 -24.23 -6.23 -27.86
N GLU A 40 -23.91 -6.73 -29.06
CA GLU A 40 -24.85 -6.70 -30.20
C GLU A 40 -26.09 -7.56 -29.99
N LEU A 41 -26.05 -8.53 -29.05
CA LEU A 41 -27.10 -9.53 -28.87
C LEU A 41 -28.15 -9.17 -27.80
N PHE A 42 -27.87 -8.19 -26.93
CA PHE A 42 -28.73 -7.84 -25.78
C PHE A 42 -28.84 -6.33 -25.54
N LEU A 43 -29.36 -5.62 -26.54
CA LEU A 43 -29.51 -4.16 -26.51
C LEU A 43 -30.64 -3.61 -25.63
N GLU A 44 -31.36 -4.42 -24.84
CA GLU A 44 -32.56 -3.94 -24.13
C GLU A 44 -32.63 -4.32 -22.64
N ASN A 45 -32.74 -3.27 -21.80
CA ASN A 45 -33.08 -3.18 -20.37
C ASN A 45 -31.99 -3.18 -19.28
N ARG A 46 -32.04 -2.13 -18.44
CA ARG A 46 -31.14 -1.85 -17.28
C ARG A 46 -31.26 -2.85 -16.12
N LYS A 47 -32.43 -3.45 -15.90
CA LYS A 47 -32.65 -4.42 -14.79
C LYS A 47 -31.88 -5.73 -14.97
N THR A 48 -31.64 -6.11 -16.22
CA THR A 48 -30.88 -7.31 -16.61
C THR A 48 -29.38 -7.14 -16.42
N LEU A 49 -28.87 -5.89 -16.36
CA LEU A 49 -27.47 -5.60 -16.03
C LEU A 49 -27.19 -5.83 -14.53
N VAL A 50 -28.07 -5.36 -13.64
CA VAL A 50 -27.91 -5.49 -12.18
C VAL A 50 -27.86 -6.95 -11.73
N LEU A 51 -28.75 -7.80 -12.28
CA LEU A 51 -28.76 -9.24 -12.02
C LEU A 51 -27.53 -9.98 -12.59
N LYS A 52 -26.86 -9.46 -13.63
CA LYS A 52 -25.63 -10.06 -14.19
C LYS A 52 -24.41 -9.80 -13.30
N ASP A 53 -24.34 -8.64 -12.65
CA ASP A 53 -23.18 -8.23 -11.85
C ASP A 53 -23.20 -8.84 -10.44
N GLU A 54 -24.38 -8.96 -9.81
CA GLU A 54 -24.54 -9.71 -8.55
C GLU A 54 -24.21 -11.20 -8.73
N PHE A 55 -24.60 -11.79 -9.87
CA PHE A 55 -24.29 -13.18 -10.20
C PHE A 55 -22.80 -13.41 -10.44
N THR A 56 -22.11 -12.44 -11.05
CA THR A 56 -20.65 -12.49 -11.27
C THR A 56 -19.88 -12.34 -9.97
N PHE A 57 -20.30 -11.44 -9.07
CA PHE A 57 -19.74 -11.30 -7.73
C PHE A 57 -19.92 -12.57 -6.90
N VAL A 58 -21.11 -13.20 -6.95
CA VAL A 58 -21.39 -14.47 -6.26
C VAL A 58 -20.56 -15.62 -6.83
N ILE A 59 -20.41 -15.74 -8.15
CA ILE A 59 -19.55 -16.75 -8.77
C ILE A 59 -18.08 -16.55 -8.37
N LEU A 60 -17.60 -15.31 -8.28
CA LEU A 60 -16.24 -15.02 -7.84
C LEU A 60 -16.03 -15.30 -6.35
N LEU A 61 -17.02 -15.00 -5.49
CA LEU A 61 -16.99 -15.35 -4.07
C LEU A 61 -17.03 -16.87 -3.86
N ILE A 62 -17.77 -17.60 -4.70
CA ILE A 62 -17.79 -19.07 -4.74
C ILE A 62 -16.44 -19.59 -5.23
N THR A 63 -15.86 -19.02 -6.28
CA THR A 63 -14.56 -19.43 -6.83
C THR A 63 -13.44 -19.19 -5.82
N LEU A 64 -13.45 -18.04 -5.13
CA LEU A 64 -12.53 -17.73 -4.06
C LEU A 64 -12.70 -18.70 -2.87
N ASN A 65 -13.93 -19.01 -2.46
CA ASN A 65 -14.20 -20.01 -1.43
C ASN A 65 -13.75 -21.42 -1.84
N VAL A 66 -13.97 -21.82 -3.11
CA VAL A 66 -13.52 -23.12 -3.62
C VAL A 66 -12.00 -23.20 -3.63
N LEU A 67 -11.31 -22.13 -4.05
CA LEU A 67 -9.85 -22.06 -4.01
C LEU A 67 -9.31 -22.13 -2.57
N LEU A 68 -9.97 -21.45 -1.62
CA LEU A 68 -9.65 -21.52 -0.18
C LEU A 68 -9.95 -22.91 0.43
N GLU A 69 -10.98 -23.61 -0.05
CA GLU A 69 -11.32 -24.95 0.46
C GLU A 69 -10.45 -26.06 -0.14
N MET A 70 -10.00 -25.87 -1.39
CA MET A 70 -8.95 -26.69 -2.02
C MET A 70 -7.60 -26.51 -1.31
N GLU A 71 -7.32 -25.33 -0.74
CA GLU A 71 -6.16 -25.08 0.12
C GLU A 71 -6.22 -25.90 1.42
N LYS A 72 -7.38 -25.91 2.11
CA LYS A 72 -7.57 -26.71 3.34
C LYS A 72 -7.34 -28.21 3.11
N LYS A 73 -7.64 -28.71 1.91
CA LYS A 73 -7.44 -30.11 1.51
C LYS A 73 -6.03 -30.44 1.02
N GLY A 74 -5.11 -29.46 0.99
CA GLY A 74 -3.69 -29.70 0.69
C GLY A 74 -3.38 -30.00 -0.78
N ALA A 75 -4.28 -29.65 -1.71
CA ALA A 75 -4.16 -30.01 -3.13
C ALA A 75 -2.95 -29.35 -3.85
N PHE A 76 -2.41 -28.25 -3.30
CA PHE A 76 -1.25 -27.54 -3.86
C PHE A 76 -0.07 -27.53 -2.87
N PRO A 77 0.97 -28.35 -3.09
CA PRO A 77 2.09 -28.50 -2.15
C PRO A 77 3.03 -27.27 -2.09
N HIS A 78 2.80 -26.23 -2.90
CA HIS A 78 3.58 -24.99 -2.91
C HIS A 78 2.74 -23.79 -2.44
N ARG A 79 2.62 -23.63 -1.12
CA ARG A 79 1.93 -22.52 -0.41
C ARG A 79 2.35 -21.09 -0.81
N ARG A 80 3.35 -20.94 -1.69
CA ARG A 80 3.95 -19.64 -2.07
C ARG A 80 3.24 -18.96 -3.23
N ASN A 81 2.52 -19.72 -4.03
CA ASN A 81 1.89 -19.20 -5.24
C ASN A 81 0.47 -18.71 -4.98
N LEU A 82 -0.16 -19.06 -3.85
CA LEU A 82 -1.58 -18.76 -3.59
C LEU A 82 -1.85 -17.28 -3.29
N VAL A 83 -1.04 -16.63 -2.44
CA VAL A 83 -1.07 -15.17 -2.19
C VAL A 83 -1.03 -14.41 -3.50
N PHE A 84 -0.17 -14.88 -4.40
CA PHE A 84 0.07 -14.32 -5.71
C PHE A 84 -1.03 -14.66 -6.72
N TYR A 85 -1.63 -15.86 -6.68
CA TYR A 85 -2.83 -16.22 -7.46
C TYR A 85 -4.08 -15.48 -6.97
N SER A 86 -4.17 -15.18 -5.68
CA SER A 86 -5.22 -14.33 -5.11
C SER A 86 -5.03 -12.87 -5.52
N LEU A 87 -3.78 -12.38 -5.54
CA LEU A 87 -3.43 -11.05 -6.04
C LEU A 87 -3.78 -10.92 -7.52
N VAL A 88 -3.35 -11.89 -8.34
CA VAL A 88 -3.71 -12.02 -9.75
C VAL A 88 -5.23 -12.15 -9.95
N GLY A 89 -5.90 -12.98 -9.16
CA GLY A 89 -7.35 -13.19 -9.25
C GLY A 89 -8.15 -11.93 -8.91
N VAL A 90 -7.75 -11.18 -7.88
CA VAL A 90 -8.38 -9.91 -7.50
C VAL A 90 -8.12 -8.84 -8.57
N CYS A 91 -6.90 -8.76 -9.11
CA CYS A 91 -6.55 -7.84 -10.19
C CYS A 91 -7.31 -8.14 -11.50
N CYS A 92 -7.43 -9.42 -11.86
CA CYS A 92 -8.22 -9.86 -13.01
C CYS A 92 -9.73 -9.63 -12.78
N SER A 93 -10.23 -9.84 -11.57
CA SER A 93 -11.63 -9.54 -11.22
C SER A 93 -11.91 -8.05 -11.36
N PHE A 94 -11.00 -7.18 -10.93
CA PHE A 94 -11.10 -5.73 -11.09
C PHE A 94 -11.04 -5.27 -12.54
N PHE A 95 -10.24 -5.94 -13.38
CA PHE A 95 -10.17 -5.65 -14.80
C PHE A 95 -11.51 -5.87 -15.51
N PHE A 96 -12.28 -6.90 -15.13
CA PHE A 96 -13.59 -7.21 -15.72
C PHE A 96 -14.76 -6.46 -15.09
N ILE A 97 -14.66 -6.16 -13.79
CA ILE A 97 -15.71 -5.51 -13.02
C ILE A 97 -15.61 -3.98 -13.12
N GLY A 98 -14.39 -3.44 -13.07
CA GLY A 98 -14.13 -2.01 -12.97
C GLY A 98 -14.77 -1.21 -14.10
N SER A 99 -14.63 -1.62 -15.36
CA SER A 99 -15.20 -0.86 -16.49
C SER A 99 -16.74 -0.74 -16.46
N ASN A 100 -17.43 -1.67 -15.80
CA ASN A 100 -18.89 -1.65 -15.65
C ASN A 100 -19.33 -1.04 -14.31
N ILE A 101 -18.58 -1.27 -13.22
CA ILE A 101 -18.79 -0.63 -11.92
C ILE A 101 -18.51 0.87 -11.98
N PHE A 102 -17.48 1.34 -12.69
CA PHE A 102 -17.18 2.78 -12.80
C PHE A 102 -18.29 3.55 -13.54
N LYS A 103 -19.05 2.89 -14.43
CA LYS A 103 -20.29 3.46 -14.98
C LYS A 103 -21.41 3.57 -13.93
N PHE A 104 -21.48 2.63 -12.97
CA PHE A 104 -22.47 2.60 -11.88
C PHE A 104 -22.10 3.49 -10.68
N ILE A 105 -20.80 3.72 -10.43
CA ILE A 105 -20.28 4.59 -9.35
C ILE A 105 -20.75 6.04 -9.51
N THR A 106 -21.09 6.48 -10.72
CA THR A 106 -21.74 7.79 -10.94
C THR A 106 -23.05 7.97 -10.16
N VAL A 107 -23.67 6.88 -9.67
CA VAL A 107 -24.95 6.87 -8.95
C VAL A 107 -24.81 6.76 -7.42
N TYR A 108 -23.68 6.26 -6.92
CA TYR A 108 -23.44 6.07 -5.48
C TYR A 108 -22.16 6.77 -5.02
N ARG A 109 -22.24 7.37 -3.83
CA ARG A 109 -21.12 7.98 -3.10
C ARG A 109 -19.95 6.99 -2.95
N THR A 110 -18.86 7.20 -3.69
CA THR A 110 -17.62 6.38 -3.68
C THR A 110 -17.08 6.16 -2.26
N ASP A 111 -17.25 7.16 -1.42
CA ASP A 111 -16.98 7.17 0.02
C ASP A 111 -17.63 6.00 0.77
N MET A 112 -18.92 5.71 0.55
CA MET A 112 -19.61 4.61 1.25
C MET A 112 -19.09 3.22 0.87
N ILE A 113 -18.70 3.01 -0.40
CA ILE A 113 -18.15 1.73 -0.85
C ILE A 113 -16.76 1.53 -0.25
N ILE A 114 -15.93 2.58 -0.25
CA ILE A 114 -14.61 2.56 0.38
C ILE A 114 -14.75 2.25 1.88
N ASP A 115 -15.69 2.89 2.58
CA ASP A 115 -15.91 2.70 4.01
C ASP A 115 -16.44 1.29 4.35
N ALA A 116 -17.32 0.72 3.51
CA ALA A 116 -17.80 -0.65 3.67
C ALA A 116 -16.70 -1.70 3.44
N LEU A 117 -15.83 -1.46 2.45
CA LEU A 117 -14.64 -2.28 2.23
C LEU A 117 -13.68 -2.16 3.42
N LEU A 118 -13.50 -0.96 3.98
CA LEU A 118 -12.71 -0.71 5.19
C LEU A 118 -13.21 -1.54 6.38
N LEU A 119 -14.53 -1.61 6.59
CA LEU A 119 -15.14 -2.40 7.66
C LEU A 119 -14.93 -3.91 7.45
N LEU A 120 -15.14 -4.41 6.24
CA LEU A 120 -14.88 -5.80 5.89
C LEU A 120 -13.39 -6.15 6.10
N GLN A 121 -12.49 -5.21 5.85
CA GLN A 121 -11.05 -5.36 6.06
C GLN A 121 -10.67 -5.47 7.55
N ILE A 122 -11.32 -4.73 8.46
CA ILE A 122 -11.13 -4.89 9.92
C ILE A 122 -11.48 -6.32 10.35
N ILE A 123 -12.55 -6.88 9.78
CA ILE A 123 -12.99 -8.25 10.07
C ILE A 123 -11.94 -9.25 9.58
N LEU A 124 -11.46 -9.11 8.35
CA LEU A 124 -10.40 -9.96 7.79
C LEU A 124 -9.08 -9.83 8.57
N MET A 125 -8.74 -8.63 9.05
CA MET A 125 -7.58 -8.38 9.92
C MET A 125 -7.63 -9.21 11.20
N VAL A 126 -8.77 -9.21 11.92
CA VAL A 126 -8.91 -9.98 13.17
C VAL A 126 -8.68 -11.46 12.92
N LEU A 127 -9.16 -11.96 11.78
CA LEU A 127 -8.97 -13.35 11.36
C LEU A 127 -7.51 -13.65 10.95
N ALA A 128 -6.82 -12.69 10.32
CA ALA A 128 -5.46 -12.86 9.84
C ALA A 128 -4.41 -12.89 10.97
N ILE A 129 -4.59 -12.09 12.04
CA ILE A 129 -3.64 -11.98 13.17
C ILE A 129 -3.30 -13.35 13.77
N TRP A 130 -4.26 -14.28 13.80
CA TRP A 130 -4.11 -15.60 14.42
C TRP A 130 -3.12 -16.51 13.69
N ARG A 131 -2.75 -16.20 12.45
CA ARG A 131 -1.85 -17.03 11.62
C ARG A 131 -0.51 -16.36 11.32
N LEU A 132 -0.24 -15.18 11.88
CA LEU A 132 0.98 -14.43 11.53
C LEU A 132 2.24 -15.01 12.19
N PRO A 133 3.30 -15.27 11.40
CA PRO A 133 4.60 -15.64 11.93
C PRO A 133 5.27 -14.40 12.50
N ILE A 134 5.41 -14.32 13.82
CA ILE A 134 6.10 -13.21 14.48
C ILE A 134 7.12 -13.78 15.46
N CYS A 135 8.37 -13.37 15.27
CA CYS A 135 9.45 -13.61 16.21
C CYS A 135 9.66 -12.36 17.06
N LYS A 136 10.01 -12.55 18.33
CA LYS A 136 10.45 -11.44 19.18
C LYS A 136 11.74 -10.85 18.61
N PRO A 137 11.92 -9.51 18.63
CA PRO A 137 13.20 -8.91 18.28
C PRO A 137 14.29 -9.36 19.27
N LEU A 138 15.54 -9.35 18.81
CA LEU A 138 16.70 -9.75 19.63
C LEU A 138 17.00 -8.77 20.76
N GLU A 139 16.70 -7.50 20.52
CA GLU A 139 16.89 -6.39 21.46
C GLU A 139 15.52 -5.77 21.74
N ALA A 140 15.29 -5.41 23.00
CA ALA A 140 14.07 -4.78 23.46
C ALA A 140 14.39 -3.40 24.06
N SER A 141 13.75 -2.36 23.54
CA SER A 141 13.73 -1.02 24.13
C SER A 141 12.89 -1.03 25.42
N SER A 142 12.98 0.06 26.20
CA SER A 142 12.08 0.31 27.33
C SER A 142 10.86 1.12 26.89
N PHE A 143 9.76 1.07 27.66
CA PHE A 143 8.60 1.93 27.41
C PHE A 143 8.98 3.43 27.39
N ILE A 144 9.84 3.85 28.31
CA ILE A 144 10.32 5.24 28.38
C ILE A 144 11.15 5.58 27.13
N GLY A 145 12.00 4.66 26.68
CA GLY A 145 12.79 4.84 25.46
C GLY A 145 11.92 5.00 24.21
N LEU A 146 10.89 4.16 24.07
CA LEU A 146 9.92 4.29 22.97
C LEU A 146 9.13 5.59 23.05
N LEU A 147 8.67 5.97 24.24
CA LEU A 147 7.97 7.24 24.45
C LEU A 147 8.85 8.43 24.08
N ALA A 148 10.13 8.43 24.49
CA ALA A 148 11.07 9.49 24.14
C ALA A 148 11.29 9.59 22.63
N ILE A 149 11.43 8.47 21.92
CA ILE A 149 11.52 8.46 20.44
C ILE A 149 10.26 9.08 19.83
N ALA A 150 9.08 8.64 20.25
CA ALA A 150 7.80 9.14 19.74
C ALA A 150 7.61 10.64 20.01
N ILE A 151 8.04 11.12 21.18
CA ILE A 151 7.99 12.54 21.54
C ILE A 151 8.91 13.37 20.63
N VAL A 152 10.17 12.95 20.46
CA VAL A 152 11.12 13.68 19.60
C VAL A 152 10.59 13.76 18.17
N ASP A 153 10.08 12.64 17.66
CA ASP A 153 9.51 12.53 16.33
C ASP A 153 8.27 13.43 16.12
N PHE A 154 7.36 13.44 17.11
CA PHE A 154 6.19 14.32 17.11
C PHE A 154 6.57 15.80 17.11
N PHE A 155 7.56 16.21 17.92
CA PHE A 155 8.02 17.60 17.94
C PHE A 155 8.72 18.03 16.65
N ILE A 156 9.48 17.13 16.00
CA ILE A 156 10.05 17.39 14.68
C ILE A 156 8.92 17.66 13.68
N THR A 157 7.87 16.85 13.71
CA THR A 157 6.72 17.00 12.80
C THR A 157 5.97 18.30 13.01
N ILE A 158 5.74 18.67 14.28
CA ILE A 158 5.19 19.99 14.61
C ILE A 158 6.09 21.09 14.05
N ALA A 159 7.40 21.02 14.25
CA ALA A 159 8.32 22.03 13.74
C ALA A 159 8.29 22.12 12.21
N LEU A 160 8.28 20.99 11.50
CA LEU A 160 8.19 20.95 10.04
C LEU A 160 6.90 21.57 9.51
N VAL A 161 5.79 21.32 10.19
CA VAL A 161 4.47 21.89 9.86
C VAL A 161 4.46 23.39 10.15
N MET A 162 4.92 23.81 11.33
CA MET A 162 4.95 25.24 11.73
C MET A 162 5.87 26.10 10.86
N TYR A 163 7.00 25.56 10.41
CA TYR A 163 8.00 26.27 9.61
C TYR A 163 7.99 25.87 8.13
N LYS A 164 6.84 25.39 7.62
CA LYS A 164 6.74 24.85 6.26
C LYS A 164 7.13 25.88 5.19
N GLU A 165 6.82 27.16 5.40
CA GLU A 165 7.09 28.22 4.42
C GLU A 165 8.59 28.51 4.32
N GLU A 166 9.26 28.63 5.46
CA GLU A 166 10.70 28.85 5.52
C GLU A 166 11.47 27.63 4.99
N VAL A 167 11.04 26.42 5.37
CA VAL A 167 11.62 25.18 4.86
C VAL A 167 11.41 25.07 3.35
N SER A 168 10.23 25.43 2.84
CA SER A 168 9.92 25.45 1.41
C SER A 168 10.83 26.42 0.67
N GLN A 169 11.01 27.65 1.15
CA GLN A 169 11.90 28.64 0.52
C GLN A 169 13.35 28.14 0.42
N ILE A 170 13.87 27.50 1.47
CA ILE A 170 15.23 26.94 1.49
C ILE A 170 15.37 25.78 0.51
N THR A 171 14.37 24.91 0.46
CA THR A 171 14.41 23.68 -0.35
C THR A 171 14.09 23.91 -1.82
N GLN A 172 13.28 24.92 -2.15
CA GLN A 172 12.93 25.31 -3.52
C GLN A 172 14.17 25.73 -4.33
N TYR A 173 15.18 26.30 -3.67
CA TYR A 173 16.48 26.56 -4.31
C TYR A 173 17.14 25.26 -4.83
N LEU A 174 17.12 24.19 -4.02
CA LEU A 174 17.71 22.89 -4.39
C LEU A 174 16.89 22.20 -5.48
N GLU A 175 15.57 22.25 -5.38
CA GLU A 175 14.64 21.72 -6.38
C GLU A 175 14.94 22.30 -7.78
N ASN A 176 14.99 23.64 -7.88
CA ASN A 176 15.28 24.34 -9.12
C ASN A 176 16.70 24.04 -9.66
N LYS A 177 17.70 23.93 -8.77
CA LYS A 177 19.09 23.65 -9.17
C LYS A 177 19.34 22.21 -9.59
N THR A 178 18.51 21.28 -9.12
CA THR A 178 18.63 19.85 -9.44
C THR A 178 17.67 19.42 -10.54
N PHE A 179 17.03 20.36 -11.22
CA PHE A 179 16.00 20.07 -12.23
C PHE A 179 14.94 19.11 -11.69
N TYR A 180 14.48 19.37 -10.45
CA TYR A 180 13.43 18.60 -9.79
C TYR A 180 13.80 17.14 -9.45
N VAL A 181 15.08 16.75 -9.55
CA VAL A 181 15.55 15.45 -9.05
C VAL A 181 15.49 15.41 -7.52
N VAL A 182 15.93 16.49 -6.86
CA VAL A 182 15.91 16.60 -5.40
C VAL A 182 14.71 17.44 -4.99
N GLN A 183 13.66 16.75 -4.59
CA GLN A 183 12.43 17.38 -4.11
C GLN A 183 12.58 17.85 -2.65
N PRO A 184 11.88 18.93 -2.23
CA PRO A 184 11.83 19.38 -0.85
C PRO A 184 11.54 18.28 0.18
N ILE A 185 10.57 17.42 -0.14
CA ILE A 185 10.14 16.29 0.70
C ILE A 185 11.31 15.33 0.97
N LEU A 186 12.16 15.08 -0.02
CA LEU A 186 13.33 14.21 0.13
C LEU A 186 14.32 14.79 1.14
N VAL A 187 14.61 16.10 1.04
CA VAL A 187 15.59 16.77 1.90
C VAL A 187 15.10 16.76 3.35
N ILE A 188 13.84 17.15 3.57
CA ILE A 188 13.20 17.13 4.88
C ILE A 188 13.22 15.73 5.48
N GLY A 189 12.82 14.74 4.67
CA GLY A 189 12.74 13.35 5.10
C GLY A 189 14.10 12.73 5.43
N ILE A 190 15.17 13.09 4.71
CA ILE A 190 16.54 12.65 5.04
C ILE A 190 16.96 13.21 6.40
N VAL A 191 16.71 14.50 6.66
CA VAL A 191 17.02 15.13 7.96
C VAL A 191 16.23 14.45 9.07
N HIS A 192 14.93 14.26 8.87
CA HIS A 192 14.06 13.53 9.79
C HIS A 192 14.55 12.12 10.06
N PHE A 193 14.91 11.37 9.01
CA PHE A 193 15.46 10.02 9.11
C PHE A 193 16.75 9.97 9.94
N ILE A 194 17.68 10.92 9.73
CA ILE A 194 18.92 11.00 10.51
C ILE A 194 18.61 11.24 12.00
N ILE A 195 17.72 12.18 12.31
CA ILE A 195 17.34 12.48 13.70
C ILE A 195 16.64 11.26 14.33
N LEU A 196 15.78 10.58 13.58
CA LEU A 196 15.13 9.34 14.01
C LEU A 196 16.17 8.26 14.35
N LEU A 197 17.18 8.04 13.50
CA LEU A 197 18.26 7.09 13.79
C LEU A 197 19.03 7.45 15.06
N ILE A 198 19.31 8.74 15.28
CA ILE A 198 19.96 9.23 16.49
C ILE A 198 19.07 8.93 17.71
N SER A 199 17.78 9.27 17.65
CA SER A 199 16.80 9.03 18.71
C SER A 199 16.66 7.55 19.05
N ILE A 200 16.60 6.68 18.04
CA ILE A 200 16.54 5.23 18.22
C ILE A 200 17.79 4.72 18.97
N LYS A 201 18.97 5.21 18.60
CA LYS A 201 20.22 4.81 19.24
C LYS A 201 20.34 5.34 20.67
N LEU A 202 20.01 6.61 20.91
CA LEU A 202 20.17 7.27 22.21
C LEU A 202 19.10 6.83 23.22
N PHE A 203 17.82 6.90 22.84
CA PHE A 203 16.71 6.65 23.75
C PHE A 203 16.23 5.20 23.70
N GLY A 204 16.18 4.62 22.50
CA GLY A 204 15.79 3.23 22.31
C GLY A 204 16.87 2.22 22.69
N LYS A 205 18.14 2.65 22.68
CA LYS A 205 19.33 1.79 22.85
C LYS A 205 19.32 0.59 21.90
N LEU A 206 18.73 0.76 20.72
CA LEU A 206 18.61 -0.29 19.72
C LEU A 206 19.79 -0.22 18.74
N ASN A 207 20.31 -1.37 18.34
CA ASN A 207 21.24 -1.46 17.25
C ASN A 207 20.51 -1.22 15.92
N ILE A 208 20.83 -0.14 15.22
CA ILE A 208 20.23 0.23 13.93
C ILE A 208 20.32 -0.91 12.89
N ARG A 209 21.36 -1.74 12.96
CA ARG A 209 21.52 -2.90 12.06
C ARG A 209 20.49 -4.00 12.30
N SER A 210 19.87 -4.05 13.48
CA SER A 210 18.88 -5.06 13.84
C SER A 210 17.46 -4.72 13.34
N LEU A 211 17.23 -3.49 12.88
CA LEU A 211 15.91 -2.96 12.46
C LEU A 211 15.43 -3.45 11.07
N GLY A 212 16.20 -4.34 10.42
CA GLY A 212 15.79 -4.99 9.17
C GLY A 212 16.06 -4.19 7.88
N LEU A 213 16.66 -3.00 7.97
CA LEU A 213 17.05 -2.19 6.81
C LEU A 213 18.22 -2.80 6.01
N PHE A 214 19.21 -3.41 6.64
CA PHE A 214 20.45 -3.81 5.92
C PHE A 214 20.38 -5.19 5.26
N ASN A 215 19.19 -5.62 4.83
CA ASN A 215 19.00 -6.91 4.16
C ASN A 215 18.74 -6.69 2.66
N ALA A 216 19.75 -6.98 1.83
CA ALA A 216 19.68 -6.82 0.38
C ALA A 216 18.57 -7.65 -0.28
N LEU A 217 18.28 -8.85 0.23
CA LEU A 217 17.20 -9.67 -0.32
C LEU A 217 15.83 -9.04 -0.03
N ASN A 218 15.63 -8.51 1.18
CA ASN A 218 14.41 -7.79 1.54
C ASN A 218 14.23 -6.53 0.69
N PHE A 219 15.33 -5.83 0.40
CA PHE A 219 15.34 -4.68 -0.51
C PHE A 219 14.90 -5.06 -1.92
N ILE A 220 15.51 -6.10 -2.51
CA ILE A 220 15.15 -6.59 -3.85
C ILE A 220 13.69 -7.04 -3.90
N ASN A 221 13.22 -7.78 -2.89
CA ASN A 221 11.81 -8.18 -2.81
C ASN A 221 10.87 -6.98 -2.72
N GLY A 222 11.27 -5.95 -1.97
CA GLY A 222 10.57 -4.68 -1.90
C GLY A 222 10.44 -4.03 -3.28
N ILE A 223 11.55 -3.89 -4.01
CA ILE A 223 11.57 -3.33 -5.37
C ILE A 223 10.67 -4.15 -6.30
N ALA A 224 10.75 -5.48 -6.26
CA ALA A 224 9.96 -6.35 -7.13
C ALA A 224 8.44 -6.18 -6.90
N ILE A 225 8.01 -6.15 -5.63
CA ILE A 225 6.61 -5.93 -5.27
C ILE A 225 6.17 -4.51 -5.67
N PHE A 226 6.99 -3.50 -5.39
CA PHE A 226 6.74 -2.13 -5.79
C PHE A 226 6.53 -2.01 -7.31
N LEU A 227 7.47 -2.51 -8.11
CA LEU A 227 7.38 -2.46 -9.57
C LEU A 227 6.15 -3.20 -10.08
N PHE A 228 5.81 -4.35 -9.48
CA PHE A 228 4.61 -5.09 -9.84
C PHE A 228 3.34 -4.26 -9.61
N ILE A 229 3.18 -3.69 -8.42
CA ILE A 229 2.00 -2.87 -8.08
C ILE A 229 1.97 -1.60 -8.93
N TRP A 230 3.13 -0.96 -9.13
CA TRP A 230 3.26 0.22 -9.96
C TRP A 230 2.84 -0.07 -11.40
N VAL A 231 3.34 -1.15 -12.03
CA VAL A 231 2.93 -1.56 -13.38
C VAL A 231 1.42 -1.82 -13.45
N LEU A 232 0.87 -2.45 -12.41
CA LEU A 232 -0.56 -2.72 -12.34
C LEU A 232 -1.38 -1.43 -12.26
N ILE A 233 -0.95 -0.42 -11.49
CA ILE A 233 -1.57 0.92 -11.48
C ILE A 233 -1.55 1.50 -12.89
N GLN A 234 -0.37 1.52 -13.54
CA GLN A 234 -0.24 2.11 -14.88
C GLN A 234 -1.13 1.39 -15.91
N PHE A 235 -1.15 0.06 -15.88
CA PHE A 235 -1.94 -0.74 -16.80
C PHE A 235 -3.44 -0.55 -16.55
N THR A 236 -3.88 -0.57 -15.30
CA THR A 236 -5.29 -0.37 -14.94
C THR A 236 -5.75 1.03 -15.32
N GLN A 237 -4.93 2.04 -15.04
CA GLN A 237 -5.21 3.42 -15.43
C GLN A 237 -5.32 3.55 -16.95
N PHE A 238 -4.35 3.02 -17.70
CA PHE A 238 -4.37 3.03 -19.15
C PHE A 238 -5.65 2.39 -19.69
N ALA A 239 -5.97 1.19 -19.21
CA ALA A 239 -7.14 0.44 -19.67
C ALA A 239 -8.44 1.18 -19.36
N VAL A 240 -8.63 1.62 -18.11
CA VAL A 240 -9.85 2.32 -17.70
C VAL A 240 -10.02 3.62 -18.49
N VAL A 241 -8.96 4.43 -18.60
CA VAL A 241 -9.01 5.67 -19.40
C VAL A 241 -9.35 5.34 -20.85
N TYR A 242 -8.63 4.41 -21.47
CA TYR A 242 -8.87 4.02 -22.86
C TYR A 242 -10.31 3.56 -23.11
N PHE A 243 -10.87 2.71 -22.25
CA PHE A 243 -12.23 2.20 -22.41
C PHE A 243 -13.31 3.25 -22.13
N LEU A 244 -13.02 4.26 -21.30
CA LEU A 244 -13.98 5.32 -21.00
C LEU A 244 -13.97 6.43 -22.06
N THR A 245 -12.81 6.78 -22.61
CA THR A 245 -12.66 7.95 -23.49
C THR A 245 -12.31 7.62 -24.94
N ASN A 246 -11.95 6.38 -25.25
CA ASN A 246 -11.28 5.98 -26.49
C ASN A 246 -10.00 6.81 -26.79
N ARG A 247 -9.42 7.47 -25.78
CA ARG A 247 -8.28 8.39 -25.95
C ARG A 247 -7.46 8.50 -24.66
N VAL A 248 -6.22 8.03 -24.72
CA VAL A 248 -5.27 8.13 -23.61
C VAL A 248 -4.28 9.25 -23.87
N VAL A 249 -4.07 10.10 -22.87
CA VAL A 249 -3.04 11.13 -22.90
C VAL A 249 -1.90 10.71 -21.99
N TRP A 250 -0.67 10.99 -22.44
CA TRP A 250 0.54 10.71 -21.68
C TRP A 250 0.88 11.89 -20.77
N VAL A 251 1.28 11.62 -19.54
CA VAL A 251 1.46 12.69 -18.54
C VAL A 251 2.46 13.78 -18.96
N PHE A 252 3.43 13.41 -19.79
CA PHE A 252 4.48 14.31 -20.29
C PHE A 252 4.10 15.07 -21.57
N THR A 253 2.89 14.91 -22.11
CA THR A 253 2.51 15.53 -23.41
C THR A 253 1.99 16.96 -23.30
N HIS A 254 1.65 17.44 -22.11
CA HIS A 254 1.07 18.77 -21.91
C HIS A 254 1.94 19.70 -21.03
N ASP A 255 3.23 19.36 -20.84
CA ASP A 255 4.17 20.10 -19.98
C ASP A 255 3.72 20.26 -18.51
N ASP A 256 2.70 19.51 -18.06
CA ASP A 256 2.16 19.59 -16.70
C ASP A 256 3.18 19.16 -15.64
N ILE A 257 4.03 18.17 -15.96
CA ILE A 257 5.06 17.61 -15.08
C ILE A 257 6.24 17.17 -15.93
N MET A 258 7.47 17.53 -15.55
CA MET A 258 8.67 17.01 -16.21
C MET A 258 8.90 15.53 -15.86
N SER A 259 9.41 14.71 -16.79
CA SER A 259 9.73 13.30 -16.49
C SER A 259 10.71 13.13 -15.33
N VAL A 260 11.66 14.06 -15.21
CA VAL A 260 12.63 14.11 -14.12
C VAL A 260 11.97 14.46 -12.79
N GLU A 261 11.03 15.41 -12.79
CA GLU A 261 10.23 15.78 -11.62
C GLU A 261 9.33 14.63 -11.16
N TRP A 262 8.64 13.97 -12.10
CA TRP A 262 7.80 12.80 -11.82
C TRP A 262 8.59 11.66 -11.17
N LEU A 263 9.81 11.40 -11.65
CA LEU A 263 10.70 10.41 -11.06
C LEU A 263 11.27 10.88 -9.71
N GLY A 264 11.65 12.15 -9.61
CA GLY A 264 12.15 12.77 -8.38
C GLY A 264 11.13 12.68 -7.25
N ASN A 265 9.85 12.89 -7.55
CA ASN A 265 8.75 12.74 -6.60
C ASN A 265 8.61 11.30 -6.08
N HIS A 266 8.69 10.28 -6.94
CA HIS A 266 8.69 8.88 -6.46
C HIS A 266 9.82 8.63 -5.45
N PHE A 267 11.04 9.07 -5.75
CA PHE A 267 12.15 8.94 -4.80
C PHE A 267 11.91 9.73 -3.52
N ALA A 268 11.35 10.94 -3.62
CA ALA A 268 11.08 11.81 -2.51
C ALA A 268 10.06 11.22 -1.55
N TYR A 269 8.96 10.67 -2.04
CA TYR A 269 7.95 10.05 -1.16
C TYR A 269 8.42 8.72 -0.59
N ILE A 270 9.12 7.89 -1.37
CA ILE A 270 9.68 6.62 -0.88
C ILE A 270 10.73 6.84 0.22
N LEU A 271 11.71 7.72 -0.04
CA LEU A 271 12.85 7.91 0.86
C LEU A 271 12.63 9.01 1.88
N GLY A 272 11.80 10.00 1.56
CA GLY A 272 11.54 11.15 2.41
C GLY A 272 10.34 10.96 3.35
N VAL A 273 9.36 10.14 2.99
CA VAL A 273 8.17 9.88 3.84
C VAL A 273 8.13 8.41 4.25
N GLY A 274 8.06 7.50 3.28
CA GLY A 274 7.94 6.07 3.55
C GLY A 274 9.08 5.52 4.41
N LEU A 275 10.33 5.85 4.10
CA LEU A 275 11.48 5.35 4.85
C LEU A 275 11.46 5.73 6.35
N PRO A 276 11.40 7.02 6.75
CA PRO A 276 11.37 7.37 8.16
C PRO A 276 10.10 6.87 8.87
N GLU A 277 8.92 7.04 8.27
CA GLU A 277 7.66 6.68 8.93
C GLU A 277 7.53 5.17 9.14
N GLU A 278 7.86 4.35 8.14
CA GLU A 278 7.81 2.90 8.28
C GLU A 278 8.87 2.39 9.24
N LEU A 279 10.09 2.95 9.21
CA LEU A 279 11.13 2.58 10.17
C LEU A 279 10.65 2.83 11.59
N LEU A 280 10.09 4.00 11.86
CA LEU A 280 9.58 4.31 13.18
C LEU A 280 8.41 3.41 13.55
N MET A 281 7.39 3.33 12.72
CA MET A 281 6.12 2.71 13.12
C MET A 281 6.19 1.18 13.11
N ARG A 282 6.83 0.58 12.11
CA ARG A 282 6.88 -0.88 11.91
C ARG A 282 8.20 -1.42 12.40
N GLY A 283 9.31 -0.78 12.03
CA GLY A 283 10.66 -1.19 12.42
C GLY A 283 10.91 -1.08 13.92
N VAL A 284 10.34 -0.06 14.58
CA VAL A 284 10.58 0.24 16.00
C VAL A 284 9.31 0.13 16.84
N MET A 285 8.31 1.00 16.69
CA MET A 285 7.19 1.11 17.62
C MET A 285 6.42 -0.21 17.75
N PHE A 286 5.93 -0.77 16.64
CA PHE A 286 5.19 -2.02 16.67
C PHE A 286 6.03 -3.20 17.19
N THR A 287 7.24 -3.40 16.66
CA THR A 287 8.10 -4.55 17.03
C THR A 287 8.52 -4.51 18.50
N GLN A 288 8.83 -3.32 19.02
CA GLN A 288 9.30 -3.13 20.39
C GLN A 288 8.14 -3.15 21.39
N LEU A 289 6.97 -2.59 21.04
CA LEU A 289 5.75 -2.78 21.83
C LEU A 289 5.39 -4.26 21.92
N TYR A 290 5.46 -4.99 20.81
CA TYR A 290 5.21 -6.43 20.81
C TYR A 290 6.19 -7.18 21.72
N ALA A 291 7.48 -6.84 21.66
CA ALA A 291 8.49 -7.41 22.54
C ALA A 291 8.19 -7.15 24.02
N LEU A 292 7.84 -5.90 24.36
CA LEU A 292 7.52 -5.47 25.71
C LEU A 292 6.25 -6.13 26.24
N PHE A 293 5.15 -6.10 25.49
CA PHE A 293 3.89 -6.71 25.90
C PHE A 293 3.98 -8.23 26.02
N SER A 294 4.77 -8.88 25.17
CA SER A 294 4.98 -10.33 25.21
C SER A 294 5.97 -10.78 26.28
N SER A 295 6.69 -9.88 26.95
CA SER A 295 7.71 -10.21 27.96
C SER A 295 7.35 -9.73 29.35
N LYS A 296 6.70 -8.57 29.47
CA LYS A 296 6.40 -7.93 30.76
C LYS A 296 5.00 -8.20 31.30
N PHE A 297 4.10 -8.70 30.46
CA PHE A 297 2.71 -8.94 30.83
C PHE A 297 2.32 -10.39 30.54
N PRO A 298 1.39 -10.98 31.32
CA PRO A 298 0.90 -12.34 31.13
C PRO A 298 -0.11 -12.43 29.96
N PHE A 299 0.17 -11.74 28.86
CA PHE A 299 -0.67 -11.74 27.68
C PHE A 299 -0.36 -12.93 26.77
N LYS A 300 -1.39 -13.47 26.11
CA LYS A 300 -1.21 -14.39 25.00
C LYS A 300 -0.55 -13.68 23.83
N LYS A 301 0.14 -14.42 22.96
CA LYS A 301 0.82 -13.89 21.78
C LYS A 301 -0.09 -12.96 20.97
N GLU A 302 -1.32 -13.38 20.72
CA GLU A 302 -2.32 -12.68 19.92
C GLU A 302 -2.74 -11.37 20.59
N GLN A 303 -2.89 -11.36 21.91
CA GLN A 303 -3.19 -10.16 22.68
C GLN A 303 -2.05 -9.16 22.62
N SER A 304 -0.80 -9.62 22.78
CA SER A 304 0.37 -8.75 22.65
C SER A 304 0.47 -8.14 21.26
N ILE A 305 0.18 -8.90 20.20
CA ILE A 305 0.16 -8.39 18.82
C ILE A 305 -0.93 -7.33 18.68
N PHE A 306 -2.15 -7.65 19.09
CA PHE A 306 -3.30 -6.76 18.96
C PHE A 306 -3.06 -5.44 19.69
N ILE A 307 -2.64 -5.48 20.96
CA ILE A 307 -2.36 -4.26 21.74
C ILE A 307 -1.23 -3.44 21.11
N SER A 308 -0.16 -4.09 20.64
CA SER A 308 0.95 -3.40 19.97
C SER A 308 0.54 -2.74 18.67
N LEU A 309 -0.30 -3.43 17.87
CA LEU A 309 -0.88 -2.91 16.65
C LEU A 309 -1.70 -1.65 16.93
N ILE A 310 -2.65 -1.72 17.86
CA ILE A 310 -3.53 -0.60 18.21
C ILE A 310 -2.71 0.59 18.71
N ILE A 311 -1.79 0.40 19.67
CA ILE A 311 -1.00 1.51 20.23
C ILE A 311 -0.11 2.14 19.17
N SER A 312 0.60 1.35 18.36
CA SER A 312 1.45 1.90 17.29
C SER A 312 0.64 2.67 16.25
N GLN A 313 -0.60 2.25 15.95
CA GLN A 313 -1.46 2.97 15.00
C GLN A 313 -2.09 4.22 15.60
N VAL A 314 -2.41 4.22 16.90
CA VAL A 314 -2.79 5.46 17.60
C VAL A 314 -1.64 6.46 17.55
N CYS A 315 -0.40 6.03 17.80
CA CYS A 315 0.77 6.89 17.65
C CYS A 315 0.92 7.41 16.21
N PHE A 316 0.69 6.56 15.21
CA PHE A 316 0.73 6.95 13.79
C PHE A 316 -0.35 7.99 13.44
N GLY A 317 -1.58 7.81 13.90
CA GLY A 317 -2.64 8.80 13.72
C GLY A 317 -2.34 10.11 14.46
N MET A 318 -1.80 10.04 15.69
CA MET A 318 -1.43 11.23 16.46
C MET A 318 -0.31 12.04 15.79
N TYR A 319 0.65 11.38 15.14
CA TYR A 319 1.70 12.04 14.35
C TYR A 319 1.12 12.97 13.27
N HIS A 320 -0.09 12.69 12.81
CA HIS A 320 -0.79 13.46 11.79
C HIS A 320 -1.66 14.61 12.34
N LEU A 321 -1.77 14.77 13.67
CA LEU A 321 -2.55 15.85 14.29
C LEU A 321 -2.13 17.27 13.87
N PRO A 322 -0.84 17.60 13.67
CA PRO A 322 -0.49 18.94 13.23
C PRO A 322 -1.09 19.28 11.85
N LYS A 323 -1.23 18.27 10.97
CA LYS A 323 -1.90 18.41 9.67
C LYS A 323 -3.42 18.60 9.82
N TRP A 324 -4.03 18.01 10.85
CA TRP A 324 -5.45 18.21 11.18
C TRP A 324 -5.77 19.68 11.46
N SER A 325 -4.97 20.35 12.29
CA SER A 325 -5.17 21.75 12.63
C SER A 325 -4.84 22.72 11.49
N GLU A 326 -3.84 22.40 10.66
CA GLU A 326 -3.32 23.34 9.66
C GLU A 326 -4.09 23.29 8.34
N PHE A 327 -4.47 22.09 7.88
CA PHE A 327 -5.13 21.90 6.57
C PHE A 327 -6.64 21.75 6.67
N GLY A 328 -7.22 21.93 7.87
CA GLY A 328 -8.66 21.79 8.11
C GLY A 328 -9.20 20.38 7.80
N MET A 329 -8.33 19.36 7.86
CA MET A 329 -8.75 17.98 7.63
C MET A 329 -9.75 17.56 8.72
N GLY A 330 -10.67 16.63 8.41
CA GLY A 330 -11.61 16.13 9.39
C GLY A 330 -11.05 14.95 10.22
N TRP A 331 -11.82 14.49 11.19
CA TRP A 331 -11.54 13.26 11.95
C TRP A 331 -11.41 12.01 11.07
N ASP A 332 -12.03 12.05 9.88
CA ASP A 332 -11.95 11.01 8.86
C ASP A 332 -10.51 10.80 8.35
N TYR A 333 -9.69 11.84 8.27
CA TYR A 333 -8.28 11.72 7.88
C TYR A 333 -7.45 10.94 8.93
N LEU A 334 -7.65 11.25 10.21
CA LEU A 334 -6.99 10.54 11.31
C LEU A 334 -7.43 9.07 11.37
N LEU A 335 -8.72 8.81 11.08
CA LEU A 335 -9.23 7.45 10.99
C LEU A 335 -8.63 6.70 9.79
N ARG A 336 -8.56 7.33 8.60
CA ARG A 336 -7.96 6.75 7.40
C ARG A 336 -6.48 6.42 7.60
N THR A 337 -5.70 7.32 8.19
CA THR A 337 -4.28 7.11 8.51
C THR A 337 -4.09 5.99 9.54
N PHE A 338 -4.92 5.94 10.59
CA PHE A 338 -4.93 4.83 11.54
C PHE A 338 -5.16 3.48 10.84
N MET A 339 -6.15 3.40 9.95
CA MET A 339 -6.48 2.19 9.21
C MET A 339 -5.39 1.80 8.22
N LEU A 340 -4.81 2.77 7.50
CA LEU A 340 -3.72 2.51 6.58
C LEU A 340 -2.47 1.99 7.30
N GLY A 341 -2.19 2.53 8.49
CA GLY A 341 -1.12 2.04 9.34
C GLY A 341 -1.26 0.56 9.73
N ILE A 342 -2.49 0.09 9.95
CA ILE A 342 -2.78 -1.34 10.17
C ILE A 342 -2.33 -2.17 8.97
N PHE A 343 -2.68 -1.76 7.74
CA PHE A 343 -2.30 -2.49 6.52
C PHE A 343 -0.80 -2.66 6.43
N PHE A 344 -0.05 -1.59 6.67
CA PHE A 344 1.40 -1.64 6.59
C PHE A 344 2.04 -2.53 7.65
N VAL A 345 1.48 -2.58 8.86
CA VAL A 345 1.93 -3.56 9.87
C VAL A 345 1.65 -4.99 9.40
N LEU A 346 0.46 -5.28 8.90
CA LEU A 346 0.11 -6.62 8.43
C LEU A 346 1.00 -7.07 7.25
N VAL A 347 1.23 -6.17 6.29
CA VAL A 347 2.14 -6.39 5.16
C VAL A 347 3.56 -6.61 5.65
N TYR A 348 4.03 -5.81 6.60
CA TYR A 348 5.35 -5.98 7.22
C TYR A 348 5.46 -7.36 7.88
N LEU A 349 4.46 -7.77 8.65
CA LEU A 349 4.43 -9.08 9.34
C LEU A 349 4.38 -10.25 8.36
N ARG A 350 3.66 -10.08 7.26
CA ARG A 350 3.46 -11.14 6.26
C ARG A 350 4.66 -11.31 5.35
N THR A 351 5.30 -10.21 4.96
CA THR A 351 6.47 -10.20 4.07
C THR A 351 7.79 -10.33 4.81
N GLY A 352 7.83 -9.94 6.09
CA GLY A 352 9.07 -9.86 6.87
C GLY A 352 10.04 -8.79 6.37
N SER A 353 9.57 -7.86 5.54
CA SER A 353 10.39 -6.85 4.88
C SER A 353 9.84 -5.45 5.12
N LEU A 354 10.64 -4.62 5.79
CA LEU A 354 10.33 -3.20 5.97
C LEU A 354 10.26 -2.47 4.62
N TYR A 355 11.10 -2.87 3.67
CA TYR A 355 11.14 -2.27 2.34
C TYR A 355 9.83 -2.40 1.56
N VAL A 356 9.08 -3.48 1.75
CA VAL A 356 7.77 -3.60 1.08
C VAL A 356 6.84 -2.50 1.57
N SER A 357 6.77 -2.27 2.89
CA SER A 357 5.95 -1.19 3.44
C SER A 357 6.48 0.19 3.03
N ILE A 358 7.80 0.41 3.02
CA ILE A 358 8.42 1.69 2.60
C ILE A 358 8.04 2.05 1.17
N PHE A 359 8.19 1.11 0.24
CA PHE A 359 7.90 1.38 -1.17
C PHE A 359 6.41 1.55 -1.43
N ILE A 360 5.54 0.74 -0.79
CA ILE A 360 4.10 0.89 -0.98
C ILE A 360 3.59 2.17 -0.32
N HIS A 361 4.16 2.61 0.80
CA HIS A 361 3.85 3.90 1.41
C HIS A 361 4.17 5.05 0.46
N GLY A 362 5.40 5.10 -0.05
CA GLY A 362 5.75 6.12 -1.05
C GLY A 362 4.87 6.09 -2.30
N LEU A 363 4.41 4.89 -2.71
CA LEU A 363 3.48 4.75 -3.83
C LEU A 363 2.07 5.25 -3.51
N ILE A 364 1.58 5.10 -2.28
CA ILE A 364 0.27 5.64 -1.87
C ILE A 364 0.32 7.16 -1.84
N ASP A 365 1.39 7.73 -1.27
CA ASP A 365 1.53 9.17 -1.18
C ASP A 365 1.82 9.83 -2.53
N TYR A 366 2.48 9.11 -3.44
CA TYR A 366 2.70 9.54 -4.82
C TYR A 366 2.31 8.45 -5.83
N HIS A 367 1.03 8.46 -6.20
CA HIS A 367 0.43 7.50 -7.14
C HIS A 367 0.14 8.10 -8.52
N VAL A 368 0.79 9.20 -8.88
CA VAL A 368 0.55 9.93 -10.14
C VAL A 368 0.78 8.99 -11.34
N PRO A 369 -0.27 8.64 -12.12
CA PRO A 369 -0.12 7.72 -13.22
C PRO A 369 0.49 8.39 -14.47
N LEU A 370 1.05 7.56 -15.36
CA LEU A 370 1.58 7.98 -16.65
C LEU A 370 0.48 8.31 -17.67
N PHE A 371 -0.75 7.89 -17.41
CA PHE A 371 -1.86 7.94 -18.34
C PHE A 371 -3.06 8.64 -17.69
N TYR A 372 -3.60 9.65 -18.37
CA TYR A 372 -4.77 10.38 -17.89
C TYR A 372 -5.79 10.65 -19.00
N PRO A 373 -7.07 10.88 -18.67
CA PRO A 373 -8.06 11.32 -19.64
C PRO A 373 -7.85 12.80 -20.01
N LYS A 374 -8.02 13.17 -21.29
CA LYS A 374 -7.91 14.58 -21.74
C LYS A 374 -8.91 15.50 -21.03
N GLU A 375 -10.07 14.95 -20.68
CA GLU A 375 -11.12 15.63 -19.94
C GLU A 375 -11.09 15.11 -18.50
N ILE A 376 -11.34 15.97 -17.51
CA ILE A 376 -11.40 15.55 -16.11
C ILE A 376 -12.55 14.56 -15.97
N ILE A 377 -12.22 13.29 -15.75
CA ILE A 377 -13.18 12.27 -15.39
C ILE A 377 -13.11 12.15 -13.87
N PRO A 378 -14.21 12.41 -13.14
CA PRO A 378 -14.23 12.14 -11.72
C PRO A 378 -13.83 10.67 -11.50
N TYR A 379 -13.17 10.34 -10.40
CA TYR A 379 -12.78 8.97 -10.01
C TYR A 379 -11.51 8.36 -10.66
N THR A 380 -10.88 8.98 -11.67
CA THR A 380 -9.62 8.41 -12.22
C THR A 380 -8.44 8.51 -11.26
N GLU A 381 -8.50 9.40 -10.28
CA GLU A 381 -7.50 9.50 -9.19
C GLU A 381 -7.66 8.35 -8.17
N ASP A 382 -8.90 7.87 -7.96
CA ASP A 382 -9.20 6.80 -7.00
C ASP A 382 -8.73 5.42 -7.49
N ILE A 383 -8.50 5.23 -8.79
CA ILE A 383 -8.10 3.95 -9.39
C ILE A 383 -6.77 3.47 -8.80
N ALA A 384 -5.79 4.36 -8.69
CA ALA A 384 -4.47 3.98 -8.19
C ALA A 384 -4.54 3.56 -6.71
N ASN A 385 -5.25 4.34 -5.89
CA ASN A 385 -5.51 4.00 -4.48
C ASN A 385 -6.16 2.62 -4.37
N LEU A 386 -7.20 2.37 -5.17
CA LEU A 386 -7.93 1.12 -5.18
C LEU A 386 -7.04 -0.07 -5.53
N VAL A 387 -6.22 0.05 -6.60
CA VAL A 387 -5.24 -0.97 -6.99
C VAL A 387 -4.25 -1.25 -5.85
N VAL A 388 -3.73 -0.22 -5.20
CA VAL A 388 -2.81 -0.39 -4.06
C VAL A 388 -3.51 -1.09 -2.89
N PHE A 389 -4.72 -0.67 -2.52
CA PHE A 389 -5.47 -1.30 -1.43
C PHE A 389 -5.70 -2.79 -1.68
N TYR A 390 -6.08 -3.18 -2.90
CA TYR A 390 -6.24 -4.60 -3.23
C TYR A 390 -4.93 -5.36 -3.24
N ALA A 391 -3.86 -4.76 -3.73
CA ALA A 391 -2.53 -5.36 -3.64
C ALA A 391 -2.12 -5.58 -2.18
N LEU A 392 -2.40 -4.64 -1.28
CA LEU A 392 -2.14 -4.79 0.15
C LEU A 392 -2.95 -5.93 0.75
N ILE A 393 -4.26 -6.03 0.46
CA ILE A 393 -5.10 -7.14 0.92
C ILE A 393 -4.53 -8.47 0.46
N ALA A 394 -4.23 -8.57 -0.83
CA ALA A 394 -3.74 -9.80 -1.39
C ALA A 394 -2.34 -10.16 -0.87
N LEU A 395 -1.49 -9.19 -0.54
CA LEU A 395 -0.22 -9.43 0.15
C LEU A 395 -0.41 -9.98 1.57
N ILE A 396 -1.49 -9.60 2.26
CA ILE A 396 -1.80 -10.01 3.64
C ILE A 396 -2.35 -11.44 3.69
N CYS A 397 -3.24 -11.80 2.76
CA CYS A 397 -3.79 -13.16 2.62
C CYS A 397 -2.69 -14.21 2.34
#